data_AF-A0A816D156-F1
#
_entry.id   AF-A0A816D156-F1
#
_cell.length_a   1.000
_cell.length_b   1.000
_cell.length_c   1.000
_cell.angle_alpha   90.00
_cell.angle_beta   90.00
_cell.angle_gamma   90.00
#
_symmetry.space_group_name_H-M   'P 1'
#
loop_
_entity.id
_entity.type
_entity.pdbx_description
1 polymer ?
#
loop_
_entity_poly.entity_id
_entity_poly.type
_entity_poly.pdbx_seq_one_letter_code
_entity_poly.pdbx_strand_id
1 'polypeptide(L)'
;MKIRLLILINTADVVKFLELNPTASLFDCLCQLAACDDNGTVSSFIGDYIVNGHTLILLDGLDVISDLQTQKRVIMLINQFIKSVFNDNPLVITSCSSQALLEL
;
A
#
# COMPACT_ATOMS: atom_id res chain seq x y z
N MET A 1 11.99 2.29 -23.09
CA MET A 1 12.58 2.08 -21.75
C MET A 1 11.42 1.77 -20.80
N LYS A 2 11.39 0.59 -20.17
CA LYS A 2 10.35 0.29 -19.16
C LYS A 2 10.83 0.86 -17.83
N ILE A 3 10.23 1.97 -17.41
CA ILE A 3 10.49 2.58 -16.09
C ILE A 3 9.76 1.72 -15.05
N ARG A 4 10.40 1.44 -13.92
CA ARG A 4 9.76 0.85 -12.75
C ARG A 4 9.61 1.92 -11.69
N LEU A 5 8.46 1.97 -11.04
CA LEU A 5 8.17 2.94 -9.99
C LEU A 5 8.41 2.28 -8.62
N LEU A 6 9.18 2.94 -7.76
CA LEU A 6 9.31 2.56 -6.37
C LEU A 6 8.36 3.43 -5.55
N ILE A 7 7.47 2.79 -4.79
CA ILE A 7 6.55 3.45 -3.86
C ILE A 7 6.96 3.01 -2.46
N LEU A 8 7.52 3.92 -1.67
CA LEU A 8 7.78 3.70 -0.25
C LEU A 8 6.70 4.42 0.55
N ILE A 9 5.98 3.68 1.38
CA ILE A 9 4.92 4.23 2.22
C ILE A 9 5.12 3.81 3.66
N ASN A 10 5.06 4.80 4.54
CA ASN A 10 5.03 4.59 5.97
C ASN A 10 3.60 4.19 6.39
N THR A 11 3.45 3.08 7.09
CA THR A 11 2.15 2.59 7.55
C THR A 11 1.45 3.56 8.50
N ALA A 12 2.18 4.42 9.21
CA ALA A 12 1.58 5.48 10.03
C ALA A 12 0.79 6.49 9.17
N ASP A 13 1.25 6.78 7.95
CA ASP A 13 0.53 7.67 7.03
C ASP A 13 -0.68 6.98 6.41
N VAL A 14 -0.60 5.66 6.20
CA VAL A 14 -1.77 4.83 5.84
C VAL A 14 -2.82 4.90 6.95
N VAL A 15 -2.42 4.75 8.22
CA VAL A 15 -3.34 4.84 9.36
C VAL A 15 -4.03 6.20 9.40
N LYS A 16 -3.27 7.30 9.37
CA LYS A 16 -3.83 8.66 9.34
C LYS A 16 -4.80 8.85 8.18
N PHE A 17 -4.44 8.34 7.00
CA PHE A 17 -5.30 8.44 5.82
C PHE A 17 -6.62 7.69 6.00
N LEU A 18 -6.59 6.49 6.59
CA LEU A 18 -7.76 5.66 6.85
C LEU A 18 -8.63 6.17 8.00
N GLU A 19 -8.08 6.94 8.93
CA GLU A 19 -8.84 7.67 9.94
C GLU A 19 -9.66 8.80 9.30
N LEU A 20 -9.06 9.52 8.33
CA LEU A 20 -9.73 10.58 7.58
C LEU A 20 -10.69 10.02 6.52
N ASN A 21 -10.41 8.83 5.96
CA ASN A 21 -11.18 8.19 4.89
C ASN A 21 -11.50 6.72 5.24
N PRO A 22 -12.49 6.45 6.11
CA PRO A 22 -12.71 5.10 6.65
C PRO A 22 -13.06 4.03 5.61
N THR A 23 -13.65 4.43 4.49
CA THR A 23 -14.08 3.54 3.41
C THR A 23 -13.06 3.44 2.27
N ALA A 24 -11.94 4.15 2.34
CA ALA A 24 -10.94 4.12 1.28
C ALA A 24 -10.20 2.78 1.26
N SER A 25 -9.87 2.34 0.05
CA SER A 25 -9.02 1.16 -0.14
C SER A 25 -7.54 1.53 0.03
N LEU A 26 -6.68 0.50 0.18
CA LEU A 26 -5.24 0.73 0.14
C LEU A 26 -4.83 1.30 -1.23
N PHE A 27 -5.47 0.91 -2.34
CA PHE A 27 -5.18 1.45 -3.67
C PHE A 27 -5.41 2.96 -3.73
N ASP A 28 -6.50 3.46 -3.14
CA ASP A 28 -6.79 4.90 -3.06
C ASP A 28 -5.72 5.62 -2.25
N CYS A 29 -5.32 5.03 -1.13
CA CYS A 29 -4.24 5.54 -0.28
C CYS A 29 -2.90 5.60 -1.05
N LEU A 30 -2.52 4.54 -1.77
CA LEU A 30 -1.30 4.51 -2.58
C LEU A 30 -1.33 5.58 -3.66
N CYS A 31 -2.44 5.71 -4.38
CA CYS A 31 -2.59 6.73 -5.43
C CYS A 31 -2.47 8.14 -4.84
N GLN A 32 -3.05 8.39 -3.67
CA GLN A 32 -3.04 9.72 -3.07
C GLN A 32 -1.72 10.07 -2.39
N LEU A 33 -1.08 9.13 -1.71
CA LEU A 33 0.21 9.35 -1.05
C LEU A 33 1.38 9.41 -2.03
N ALA A 34 1.32 8.67 -3.14
CA ALA A 34 2.40 8.64 -4.11
C ALA A 34 2.26 9.71 -5.21
N ALA A 35 1.07 10.29 -5.43
CA ALA A 35 0.78 11.18 -6.56
C ALA A 35 0.44 12.64 -6.20
N CYS A 36 0.90 13.18 -5.07
CA CYS A 36 0.76 14.63 -4.83
C CYS A 36 1.87 15.40 -5.56
N ASP A 37 1.51 16.05 -6.66
CA ASP A 37 2.13 17.34 -6.98
C ASP A 37 1.63 18.40 -5.99
N ASP A 38 2.29 19.57 -5.93
CA ASP A 38 1.93 20.66 -5.01
C ASP A 38 0.48 21.17 -5.18
N ASN A 39 -0.22 20.73 -6.22
CA ASN A 39 -1.60 21.10 -6.55
C ASN A 39 -2.63 20.02 -6.18
N GLY A 40 -2.21 18.90 -5.58
CA GLY A 40 -3.12 17.85 -5.09
C GLY A 40 -3.85 17.09 -6.20
N THR A 41 -3.34 17.09 -7.44
CA THR A 41 -3.96 16.34 -8.53
C THR A 41 -3.50 14.89 -8.46
N VAL A 42 -4.40 13.97 -8.07
CA VAL A 42 -4.12 12.52 -8.07
C VAL A 42 -3.80 12.09 -9.51
N SER A 43 -2.52 11.91 -9.80
CA SER A 43 -2.08 11.63 -11.15
C SER A 43 -2.39 10.17 -11.48
N SER A 44 -3.30 9.97 -12.44
CA SER A 44 -3.82 8.66 -12.87
C SER A 44 -2.72 7.67 -13.27
N PHE A 45 -1.50 8.14 -13.56
CA PHE A 45 -0.38 7.30 -13.94
C PHE A 45 0.02 6.29 -12.85
N ILE A 46 -0.10 6.60 -11.55
CA ILE A 46 0.34 5.66 -10.51
C ILE A 46 -0.53 4.40 -10.50
N GLY A 47 -1.84 4.58 -10.66
CA GLY A 47 -2.78 3.46 -10.78
C GLY A 47 -2.40 2.54 -11.95
N ASP A 48 -2.08 3.11 -13.11
CA ASP A 48 -1.64 2.35 -14.28
C ASP A 48 -0.34 1.56 -14.03
N TYR A 49 0.62 2.15 -13.33
CA TYR A 49 1.87 1.45 -12.99
C TYR A 49 1.65 0.31 -12.00
N ILE A 50 0.73 0.48 -11.03
CA ILE A 50 0.36 -0.55 -10.06
C ILE A 50 -0.32 -1.73 -10.77
N VAL A 51 -1.38 -1.45 -11.54
CA VAL A 51 -2.19 -2.48 -12.22
C VAL A 51 -1.38 -3.26 -13.25
N ASN A 52 -0.46 -2.60 -13.95
CA ASN A 52 0.41 -3.26 -14.95
C ASN A 52 1.63 -3.97 -14.35
N GLY A 53 1.77 -4.03 -13.02
CA GLY A 53 2.88 -4.73 -12.36
C GLY A 53 4.24 -4.07 -12.62
N HIS A 54 4.27 -2.74 -12.73
CA HIS A 54 5.48 -1.95 -12.93
C HIS A 54 5.90 -1.19 -11.66
N THR A 55 5.35 -1.56 -10.51
CA THR A 55 5.66 -1.00 -9.20
C THR A 55 6.38 -1.98 -8.28
N LEU A 56 7.32 -1.47 -7.49
CA LEU A 56 7.74 -2.06 -6.23
C LEU A 56 7.13 -1.22 -5.10
N ILE A 57 6.34 -1.85 -4.23
CA ILE A 57 5.70 -1.18 -3.08
C ILE A 57 6.38 -1.67 -1.81
N LEU A 58 6.93 -0.74 -1.03
CA LEU A 58 7.53 -0.96 0.27
C LEU A 58 6.61 -0.36 1.33
N LEU A 59 6.11 -1.20 2.23
CA LEU A 59 5.32 -0.80 3.39
C LEU A 59 6.20 -0.90 4.63
N ASP A 60 6.54 0.24 5.22
CA ASP A 60 7.45 0.34 6.35
C ASP A 60 6.72 0.74 7.64
N GLY A 61 7.18 0.21 8.77
CA GLY A 61 6.67 0.58 10.11
C GLY A 61 5.40 -0.14 10.58
N LEU A 62 5.05 -1.30 10.00
CA LEU A 62 3.86 -2.06 10.45
C LEU A 62 3.95 -2.48 11.94
N ASP A 63 5.16 -2.67 12.43
CA ASP A 63 5.50 -2.97 13.83
C ASP A 63 5.38 -1.75 14.77
N VAL A 64 5.37 -0.54 14.21
CA VAL A 64 5.21 0.72 14.97
C VAL A 64 3.75 0.97 15.34
N ILE A 65 2.80 0.30 14.69
CA ILE A 65 1.37 0.41 15.02
C ILE A 65 1.09 -0.34 16.34
N SER A 66 0.97 0.42 17.43
CA SER A 66 0.75 -0.15 18.77
C SER A 66 -0.66 -0.70 19.00
N ASP A 67 -1.67 -0.19 18.28
CA ASP A 67 -3.04 -0.66 18.38
C ASP A 67 -3.26 -1.90 17.50
N LEU A 68 -3.55 -3.03 18.14
CA LEU A 68 -3.70 -4.33 17.47
C LEU A 68 -4.87 -4.33 16.48
N GLN A 69 -5.96 -3.61 16.75
CA GLN A 69 -7.11 -3.58 15.83
C GLN A 69 -6.79 -2.80 14.55
N THR A 70 -6.12 -1.67 14.69
CA THR A 70 -5.61 -0.86 13.58
C THR A 70 -4.59 -1.65 12.77
N GLN A 71 -3.65 -2.32 13.43
CA GLN A 71 -2.66 -3.16 12.75
C GLN A 71 -3.35 -4.27 11.92
N LYS A 72 -4.30 -4.99 12.51
CA LYS A 72 -5.09 -6.01 11.81
C LYS A 72 -5.88 -5.43 10.63
N ARG A 73 -6.46 -4.24 10.78
CA ARG A 73 -7.18 -3.56 9.71
C ARG A 73 -6.25 -3.21 8.55
N VAL A 74 -5.04 -2.70 8.83
CA VAL A 74 -4.04 -2.41 7.80
C VAL A 74 -3.61 -3.68 7.08
N ILE A 75 -3.31 -4.77 7.81
CA ILE A 75 -2.96 -6.08 7.22
C ILE A 75 -4.10 -6.61 6.33
N MET A 76 -5.34 -6.53 6.81
CA MET A 76 -6.51 -6.92 6.01
C MET A 76 -6.61 -6.12 4.70
N LEU A 77 -6.36 -4.81 4.74
CA LEU A 77 -6.38 -3.95 3.55
C LEU A 77 -5.24 -4.28 2.59
N ILE A 78 -4.05 -4.60 3.11
CA ILE A 78 -2.92 -5.10 2.30
C ILE A 78 -3.32 -6.40 1.61
N ASN A 79 -3.94 -7.34 2.32
CA ASN A 79 -4.38 -8.61 1.75
C ASN A 79 -5.47 -8.43 0.68
N GLN A 80 -6.42 -7.53 0.92
CA GLN A 80 -7.45 -7.20 -0.07
C GLN A 80 -6.84 -6.57 -1.32
N PHE A 81 -5.89 -5.65 -1.15
CA PHE A 81 -5.16 -5.02 -2.26
C PHE A 81 -4.34 -6.03 -3.06
N ILE A 82 -3.62 -6.93 -2.38
CA ILE A 82 -2.85 -7.98 -3.03
C ILE A 82 -3.75 -8.84 -3.91
N LYS A 83 -4.87 -9.30 -3.35
CA LYS A 83 -5.82 -10.15 -4.07
C LYS A 83 -6.49 -9.42 -5.23
N SER A 84 -6.87 -8.15 -5.04
CA SER A 84 -7.58 -7.40 -6.08
C SER A 84 -6.69 -7.00 -7.25
N VAL A 85 -5.42 -6.65 -6.99
CA VAL A 85 -4.49 -6.14 -8.00
C VAL A 85 -3.64 -7.25 -8.62
N PHE A 86 -3.16 -8.21 -7.82
CA PHE A 86 -2.19 -9.21 -8.26
C PHE A 86 -2.80 -10.60 -8.42
N ASN A 87 -4.09 -10.67 -8.74
CA ASN A 87 -4.98 -11.85 -8.78
C ASN A 87 -4.39 -13.18 -9.34
N ASP A 88 -3.27 -13.15 -10.09
CA ASP A 88 -2.40 -14.30 -10.41
C ASP A 88 -0.92 -13.89 -10.72
N ASN A 89 -0.54 -12.65 -10.42
CA ASN A 89 0.79 -12.11 -10.73
C ASN A 89 1.81 -12.53 -9.66
N PRO A 90 3.07 -12.86 -10.04
CA PRO A 90 4.10 -13.19 -9.08
C PRO A 90 4.37 -11.99 -8.16
N LEU A 91 3.93 -12.12 -6.90
CA LEU A 91 4.16 -11.16 -5.84
C LEU A 91 5.33 -11.64 -4.98
N VAL A 92 6.28 -10.73 -4.72
CA VAL A 92 7.36 -10.97 -3.76
C VAL A 92 7.07 -10.13 -2.52
N ILE A 93 6.70 -10.79 -1.43
CA ILE A 93 6.54 -10.15 -0.11
C ILE A 93 7.81 -10.41 0.70
N THR A 94 8.42 -9.35 1.21
CA THR A 94 9.54 -9.44 2.13
C THR A 94 9.21 -8.67 3.39
N SER A 95 9.47 -9.26 4.55
CA SER A 95 9.28 -8.60 5.85
C SER A 95 10.52 -8.81 6.71
N CYS A 96 10.87 -7.80 7.50
CA CYS A 96 11.86 -7.93 8.57
C CYS A 96 11.29 -8.73 9.78
N SER A 97 9.98 -9.02 9.78
CA SER A 97 9.27 -9.80 10.80
C SER A 97 8.61 -11.03 10.16
N SER A 98 9.05 -12.21 10.59
CA SER A 98 8.44 -13.49 10.19
C SER A 98 6.99 -13.63 10.63
N GLN A 99 6.57 -12.96 11.71
CA GLN A 99 5.19 -12.97 12.21
C GLN A 99 4.25 -12.26 11.21
N ALA A 100 4.67 -11.11 10.67
CA ALA A 100 3.87 -10.34 9.72
C ALA A 100 3.64 -11.08 8.38
N LEU A 101 4.57 -11.96 7.97
CA LEU A 101 4.39 -12.79 6.77
C LEU A 101 3.32 -13.87 6.93
N LEU A 102 3.06 -14.33 8.16
CA LEU A 102 2.05 -15.36 8.42
C LEU A 102 0.62 -14.82 8.40
N GLU A 103 0.47 -13.49 8.53
CA GLU A 103 -0.82 -12.79 8.55
C GLU A 103 -1.20 -12.20 7.18
N LEU A 104 -0.28 -12.23 6.22
CA LEU A 104 -0.46 -11.82 4.83
C LEU A 104 -0.89 -13.00 3.95
#